data_AF-A0A2V6FWH0-F1
#
_entry.id   AF-A0A2V6FWH0-F1
#
_cell.length_a   1.000
_cell.length_b   1.000
_cell.length_c   1.000
_cell.angle_alpha   90.00
_cell.angle_beta   90.00
_cell.angle_gamma   90.00
#
_symmetry.space_group_name_H-M   'P 1'
#
loop_
_entity.id
_entity.type
_entity.pdbx_description
1 polymer ?
#
loop_
_entity_poly.entity_id
_entity_poly.type
_entity_poly.pdbx_seq_one_letter_code
_entity_poly.pdbx_strand_id
1 'polypeptide(L)'
;MRALKAYSHAVAQNPPELGIAELRKDKSETRLTSGMKPLLRAEFSDRATALRFNASRRSSGPGAFFQVVEAGFDRQVPNQALINGLEVYREVLGKNNEAATRTKLGEQLHVRIHVRSLERRPITNVAIVDLLPGGFEVVDSSIHTGTCATRGIDYVDVREDRAVFF
;
A
#
# COMPACT_ATOMS: atom_id res chain seq x y z
N MET A 1 14.47 26.50 3.18
CA MET A 1 13.35 26.90 4.07
C MET A 1 12.78 28.32 3.86
N ARG A 2 13.32 29.18 2.98
CA ARG A 2 12.79 30.55 2.79
C ARG A 2 11.51 30.62 1.94
N ALA A 3 11.37 29.75 0.94
CA ALA A 3 10.23 29.76 0.01
C ALA A 3 8.89 29.37 0.68
N LEU A 4 8.87 28.28 1.46
CA LEU A 4 7.66 27.87 2.21
C LEU A 4 7.23 28.95 3.21
N LYS A 5 8.19 29.56 3.91
CA LYS A 5 7.92 30.67 4.85
C LYS A 5 7.34 31.89 4.14
N ALA A 6 7.90 32.27 2.99
CA ALA A 6 7.39 33.38 2.18
C ALA A 6 5.99 33.09 1.61
N TYR A 7 5.76 31.86 1.13
CA TYR A 7 4.46 31.39 0.69
C TYR A 7 3.42 31.50 1.81
N SER A 8 3.70 30.93 2.99
CA SER A 8 2.79 30.96 4.13
C SER A 8 2.46 32.39 4.56
N HIS A 9 3.47 33.29 4.52
CA HIS A 9 3.28 34.70 4.88
C HIS A 9 2.44 35.47 3.86
N ALA A 10 2.59 35.17 2.56
CA ALA A 10 1.79 35.77 1.50
C ALA A 10 0.34 35.29 1.54
N VAL A 11 0.11 33.99 1.76
CA VAL A 11 -1.25 33.41 1.88
C VAL A 11 -1.95 33.91 3.15
N ALA A 12 -1.24 34.10 4.26
CA ALA A 12 -1.83 34.60 5.51
C ALA A 12 -2.40 36.03 5.40
N GLN A 13 -1.89 36.87 4.49
CA GLN A 13 -2.38 38.24 4.29
C GLN A 13 -3.72 38.29 3.57
N ASN A 14 -4.01 37.30 2.71
CA ASN A 14 -5.28 37.19 2.00
C ASN A 14 -5.62 35.70 1.80
N PRO A 15 -6.08 35.01 2.85
CA PRO A 15 -6.31 33.58 2.78
C PRO A 15 -7.44 33.26 1.80
N PRO A 16 -7.25 32.29 0.89
CA PRO A 16 -8.31 31.86 0.00
C PRO A 16 -9.46 31.27 0.82
N GLU A 17 -10.69 31.52 0.37
CA GLU A 17 -11.85 30.82 0.89
C GLU A 17 -11.87 29.42 0.28
N LEU A 18 -11.54 28.43 1.10
CA LEU A 18 -11.44 27.04 0.70
C LEU A 18 -12.59 26.23 1.30
N GLY A 19 -12.91 25.10 0.68
CA GLY A 19 -13.84 24.13 1.21
C GLY A 19 -13.44 22.70 0.86
N ILE A 20 -13.89 21.78 1.71
CA ILE A 20 -13.75 20.34 1.55
C ILE A 20 -15.15 19.74 1.72
N ALA A 21 -15.54 18.88 0.79
CA ALA A 21 -16.76 18.09 0.87
C ALA A 21 -16.46 16.62 0.53
N GLU A 22 -17.23 15.71 1.13
CA GLU A 22 -17.29 14.32 0.69
C GLU A 22 -18.47 14.12 -0.25
N LEU A 23 -18.27 13.27 -1.25
CA LEU A 23 -19.32 12.76 -2.11
C LEU A 23 -19.58 11.30 -1.76
N ARG A 24 -20.84 10.92 -1.74
CA ARG A 24 -21.26 9.53 -1.49
C ARG A 24 -21.70 8.85 -2.78
N LYS A 25 -21.94 7.53 -2.69
CA LYS A 25 -22.35 6.69 -3.83
C LYS A 25 -23.63 7.18 -4.52
N ASP A 26 -24.54 7.79 -3.77
CA ASP A 26 -25.78 8.41 -4.26
C ASP A 26 -25.57 9.81 -4.88
N LYS A 27 -24.31 10.26 -5.01
CA LYS A 27 -23.89 11.60 -5.44
C LYS A 27 -24.31 12.73 -4.50
N SER A 28 -24.80 12.42 -3.30
CA SER A 28 -25.00 13.44 -2.27
C SER A 28 -23.66 14.02 -1.85
N GLU A 29 -23.64 15.33 -1.64
CA GLU A 29 -22.46 16.07 -1.21
C GLU A 29 -22.66 16.56 0.22
N THR A 30 -21.73 16.20 1.11
CA THR A 30 -21.71 16.69 2.49
C THR A 30 -20.51 17.58 2.67
N ARG A 31 -20.73 18.85 3.01
CA ARG A 31 -19.64 19.77 3.35
C ARG A 31 -18.99 19.31 4.65
N LEU A 32 -17.69 19.04 4.60
CA LEU A 32 -16.89 18.64 5.77
C LEU A 32 -16.33 19.86 6.49
N THR A 33 -15.75 20.81 5.74
CA THR A 33 -15.23 22.07 6.31
C THR A 33 -15.17 23.17 5.25
N SER A 34 -15.17 24.41 5.69
CA SER A 34 -14.95 25.58 4.83
C SER A 34 -14.43 26.75 5.66
N GLY A 35 -13.62 27.61 5.06
CA GLY A 35 -13.23 28.87 5.65
C GLY A 35 -12.06 29.55 4.96
N MET A 36 -11.78 30.77 5.40
CA MET A 36 -10.66 31.60 4.96
C MET A 36 -9.46 31.38 5.87
N LYS A 37 -8.86 30.18 5.82
CA LYS A 37 -7.70 29.79 6.63
C LYS A 37 -6.59 29.23 5.74
N PRO A 38 -5.31 29.43 6.09
CA PRO A 38 -4.19 28.91 5.30
C PRO A 38 -4.10 27.37 5.30
N LEU A 39 -4.76 26.71 6.25
CA LEU A 39 -4.86 25.26 6.34
C LEU A 39 -6.29 24.89 6.77
N LEU A 40 -6.90 23.98 6.01
CA LEU A 40 -8.13 23.30 6.38
C LEU A 40 -7.84 21.80 6.52
N ARG A 41 -8.48 21.20 7.52
CA ARG A 41 -8.44 19.76 7.77
C ARG A 41 -9.85 19.30 8.11
N ALA A 42 -10.22 18.13 7.61
CA ALA A 42 -11.42 17.43 8.02
C ALA A 42 -11.20 15.92 7.91
N GLU A 43 -11.89 15.18 8.76
CA GLU A 43 -12.06 13.73 8.61
C GLU A 43 -13.17 13.47 7.58
N PHE A 44 -13.09 12.35 6.86
CA PHE A 44 -14.09 11.90 5.90
C PHE A 44 -14.53 10.47 6.22
N SER A 45 -15.74 10.10 5.82
CA SER A 45 -16.30 8.77 6.11
C SER A 45 -15.74 7.69 5.18
N ASP A 46 -15.71 6.44 5.65
CA ASP A 46 -15.52 5.22 4.83
C ASP A 46 -16.60 5.00 3.75
N ARG A 47 -17.65 5.83 3.73
CA ARG A 47 -18.68 5.88 2.69
C ARG A 47 -18.41 6.91 1.60
N ALA A 48 -17.39 7.74 1.76
CA ALA A 48 -16.99 8.71 0.75
C ALA A 48 -16.45 7.97 -0.48
N THR A 49 -17.00 8.28 -1.65
CA THR A 49 -16.52 7.76 -2.94
C THR A 49 -15.63 8.75 -3.66
N ALA A 50 -15.67 10.03 -3.25
CA ALA A 50 -14.76 11.07 -3.70
C ALA A 50 -14.68 12.20 -2.67
N LEU A 51 -13.59 12.97 -2.74
CA LEU A 51 -13.44 14.24 -2.03
C LEU A 51 -13.47 15.39 -3.05
N ARG A 52 -14.21 16.44 -2.74
CA ARG A 52 -14.23 17.68 -3.50
C ARG A 52 -13.51 18.77 -2.72
N PHE A 53 -12.51 19.36 -3.36
CA PHE A 53 -11.84 20.58 -2.90
C PHE A 53 -12.31 21.74 -3.78
N ASN A 54 -12.76 22.83 -3.16
CA ASN A 54 -13.20 24.02 -3.88
C ASN A 54 -12.57 25.29 -3.31
N ALA A 55 -12.43 26.29 -4.17
CA ALA A 55 -12.07 27.65 -3.80
C ALA A 55 -13.17 28.59 -4.31
N SER A 56 -13.81 29.35 -3.40
CA SER A 56 -14.96 30.21 -3.73
C SER A 56 -14.59 31.40 -4.63
N ARG A 57 -13.30 31.75 -4.70
CA ARG A 57 -12.76 32.80 -5.58
C ARG A 57 -11.58 32.24 -6.37
N ARG A 58 -11.43 32.68 -7.62
CA ARG A 58 -10.18 32.46 -8.37
C ARG A 58 -9.04 33.05 -7.54
N SER A 59 -8.12 32.20 -7.09
CA SER A 59 -6.91 32.65 -6.41
C SER A 59 -6.03 33.37 -7.43
N SER A 60 -5.83 34.67 -7.26
CA SER A 60 -4.83 35.45 -8.00
C SER A 60 -3.41 35.31 -7.40
N GLY A 61 -3.27 34.50 -6.35
CA GLY A 61 -2.04 34.23 -5.63
C GLY A 61 -1.55 32.78 -5.79
N PRO A 62 -0.70 32.29 -4.87
CA PRO A 62 -0.22 30.91 -4.90
C PRO A 62 -1.41 29.93 -4.86
N GLY A 63 -1.40 28.91 -5.74
CA GLY A 63 -2.46 27.91 -5.81
C GLY A 63 -2.61 27.10 -4.51
N ALA A 64 -3.75 26.44 -4.32
CA ALA A 64 -3.96 25.56 -3.19
C ALA A 64 -3.38 24.15 -3.44
N PHE A 65 -2.80 23.55 -2.40
CA PHE A 65 -2.36 22.16 -2.40
C PHE A 65 -3.26 21.35 -1.47
N PHE A 66 -3.47 20.08 -1.79
CA PHE A 66 -4.22 19.16 -0.94
C PHE A 66 -3.40 17.89 -0.69
N GLN A 67 -3.69 17.25 0.44
CA GLN A 67 -3.21 15.91 0.78
C GLN A 67 -4.40 15.12 1.28
N VAL A 68 -4.54 13.89 0.79
CA VAL A 68 -5.47 12.90 1.32
C VAL A 68 -4.61 11.78 1.91
N VAL A 69 -4.92 11.37 3.13
CA VAL A 69 -4.29 10.24 3.79
C VAL A 69 -5.38 9.24 4.11
N GLU A 70 -5.23 8.04 3.60
CA GLU A 70 -6.09 6.89 3.90
C GLU A 70 -5.18 5.74 4.33
N ALA A 71 -5.58 5.03 5.38
CA ALA A 71 -4.87 3.87 5.87
C ALA A 71 -5.88 2.84 6.37
N GLY A 72 -5.65 1.58 6.03
CA GLY A 72 -6.52 0.48 6.40
C GLY A 72 -6.06 -0.83 5.78
N PHE A 73 -6.83 -1.88 6.04
CA PHE A 73 -6.67 -3.18 5.41
C PHE A 73 -7.84 -3.43 4.47
N ASP A 74 -7.56 -4.06 3.33
CA ASP A 74 -8.62 -4.53 2.44
C ASP A 74 -9.51 -5.54 3.17
N ARG A 75 -10.83 -5.34 3.11
CA ARG A 75 -11.80 -6.27 3.73
C ARG A 75 -11.91 -7.60 3.00
N GLN A 76 -11.46 -7.63 1.74
CA GLN A 76 -11.49 -8.80 0.88
C GLN A 76 -10.12 -8.96 0.24
N VAL A 77 -9.64 -10.19 0.18
CA VAL A 77 -8.44 -10.52 -0.59
C VAL A 77 -8.73 -10.23 -2.07
N PRO A 78 -7.80 -9.61 -2.82
CA PRO A 78 -7.96 -9.40 -4.24
C PRO A 78 -8.34 -10.71 -4.96
N ASN A 79 -9.44 -10.68 -5.72
CA ASN A 79 -9.92 -11.84 -6.49
C ASN A 79 -9.26 -11.95 -7.87
N GLN A 80 -8.43 -10.98 -8.24
CA GLN A 80 -7.66 -10.94 -9.47
C GLN A 80 -6.19 -10.79 -9.12
N ALA A 81 -5.34 -11.50 -9.86
CA ALA A 81 -3.89 -11.33 -9.73
C ALA A 81 -3.52 -9.89 -10.08
N LEU A 82 -2.84 -9.19 -9.17
CA LEU A 82 -2.24 -7.90 -9.47
C LEU A 82 -1.00 -8.14 -10.33
N ILE A 83 -1.09 -7.77 -11.60
CA ILE A 83 -0.01 -7.94 -12.56
C ILE A 83 0.49 -6.56 -12.99
N ASN A 84 1.70 -6.20 -12.57
CA ASN A 84 2.32 -4.93 -12.93
C ASN A 84 3.85 -5.09 -13.06
N GLY A 85 4.31 -5.47 -14.26
CA GLY A 85 5.73 -5.72 -14.55
C GLY A 85 6.28 -7.02 -13.96
N LEU A 86 5.76 -7.46 -12.81
CA LEU A 86 6.04 -8.74 -12.16
C LEU A 86 4.77 -9.58 -12.06
N GLU A 87 4.94 -10.90 -12.18
CA GLU A 87 3.96 -11.89 -11.77
C GLU A 87 4.56 -12.73 -10.63
N VAL A 88 3.79 -12.90 -9.56
CA VAL A 88 4.15 -13.73 -8.41
C VAL A 88 3.04 -14.77 -8.21
N TYR A 89 3.44 -16.03 -8.10
CA TYR A 89 2.54 -17.15 -7.86
C TYR A 89 3.05 -17.99 -6.69
N ARG A 90 2.15 -18.39 -5.80
CA ARG A 90 2.48 -19.12 -4.57
C ARG A 90 1.74 -20.44 -4.54
N GLU A 91 2.49 -21.53 -4.37
CA GLU A 91 1.97 -22.87 -4.15
C GLU A 91 2.26 -23.32 -2.73
N VAL A 92 1.29 -24.01 -2.11
CA VAL A 92 1.50 -24.73 -0.85
C VAL A 92 1.36 -26.21 -1.16
N LEU A 93 2.44 -26.94 -0.94
CA LEU A 93 2.60 -28.32 -1.36
C LEU A 93 2.72 -29.25 -0.15
N GLY A 94 2.16 -30.45 -0.30
CA GLY A 94 2.32 -31.55 0.62
C GLY A 94 3.65 -32.26 0.47
N LYS A 95 3.80 -33.37 1.19
CA LYS A 95 5.04 -34.18 1.22
C LYS A 95 5.39 -34.79 -0.16
N ASN A 96 4.42 -34.95 -1.06
CA ASN A 96 4.62 -35.54 -2.39
C ASN A 96 4.61 -34.50 -3.52
N ASN A 97 4.83 -33.21 -3.19
CA ASN A 97 4.74 -32.08 -4.14
C ASN A 97 3.36 -31.89 -4.79
N GLU A 98 2.31 -32.41 -4.17
CA GLU A 98 0.91 -32.19 -4.53
C GLU A 98 0.36 -30.94 -3.85
N ALA A 99 -0.65 -30.29 -4.44
CA ALA A 99 -1.31 -29.16 -3.81
C ALA A 99 -1.94 -29.55 -2.46
N ALA A 100 -1.52 -28.87 -1.39
CA ALA A 100 -2.03 -29.11 -0.05
C ALA A 100 -3.29 -28.29 0.21
N THR A 101 -4.41 -28.96 0.44
CA THR A 101 -5.67 -28.34 0.88
C THR A 101 -5.97 -28.56 2.35
N ARG A 102 -5.24 -29.48 3.00
CA ARG A 102 -5.33 -29.82 4.42
C ARG A 102 -3.98 -30.32 4.92
N THR A 103 -3.68 -30.05 6.19
CA THR A 103 -2.51 -30.58 6.90
C THR A 103 -2.88 -30.93 8.35
N LYS A 104 -2.01 -31.61 9.08
CA LYS A 104 -2.12 -31.82 10.53
C LYS A 104 -1.08 -31.00 11.29
N LEU A 105 -1.34 -30.75 12.58
CA LEU A 105 -0.37 -30.09 13.46
C LEU A 105 0.96 -30.86 13.47
N GLY A 106 2.06 -30.13 13.34
CA GLY A 106 3.41 -30.68 13.30
C GLY A 106 3.83 -31.24 11.93
N GLU A 107 2.94 -31.28 10.93
CA GLU A 107 3.33 -31.62 9.57
C GLU A 107 3.91 -30.41 8.84
N GLN A 108 5.04 -30.64 8.17
CA GLN A 108 5.65 -29.65 7.30
C GLN A 108 4.92 -29.60 5.95
N LEU A 109 4.75 -28.38 5.45
CA LEU A 109 4.33 -28.09 4.09
C LEU A 109 5.46 -27.36 3.37
N HIS A 110 5.53 -27.53 2.05
CA HIS A 110 6.50 -26.82 1.23
C HIS A 110 5.82 -25.65 0.54
N VAL A 111 6.30 -24.43 0.80
CA VAL A 111 5.84 -23.25 0.06
C VAL A 111 6.79 -23.03 -1.11
N ARG A 112 6.22 -22.93 -2.32
CA ARG A 112 6.97 -22.60 -3.54
C ARG A 112 6.47 -21.27 -4.09
N ILE A 113 7.39 -20.34 -4.25
CA ILE A 113 7.11 -19.01 -4.80
C ILE A 113 7.75 -18.93 -6.18
N HIS A 114 6.91 -18.74 -7.20
CA HIS A 114 7.32 -18.46 -8.56
C HIS A 114 7.25 -16.97 -8.79
N VAL A 115 8.35 -16.41 -9.30
CA VAL A 115 8.42 -15.00 -9.67
C VAL A 115 8.93 -14.92 -11.10
N ARG A 116 8.25 -14.12 -11.93
CA ARG A 116 8.75 -13.80 -13.27
C ARG A 116 8.53 -12.33 -13.61
N SER A 117 9.48 -11.77 -14.35
CA SER A 117 9.26 -10.51 -15.05
C SER A 117 8.34 -10.73 -16.24
N LEU A 118 7.46 -9.77 -16.46
CA LEU A 118 6.65 -9.66 -17.67
C LEU A 118 7.24 -8.67 -18.67
N GLU A 119 8.33 -8.02 -18.29
CA GLU A 119 9.08 -7.13 -19.15
C GLU A 119 10.27 -7.84 -19.80
N ARG A 120 10.76 -7.30 -20.92
CA ARG A 120 11.94 -7.82 -21.61
C ARG A 120 13.25 -7.43 -20.92
N ARG A 121 13.20 -6.50 -19.97
CA ARG A 121 14.36 -5.94 -19.28
C ARG A 121 14.41 -6.44 -17.84
N PRO A 122 15.61 -6.65 -17.26
CA PRO A 122 15.74 -7.05 -15.88
C PRO A 122 15.04 -6.06 -14.95
N ILE A 123 14.38 -6.60 -13.92
CA ILE A 123 13.81 -5.82 -12.81
C ILE A 123 14.76 -5.98 -11.64
N THR A 124 15.20 -4.87 -11.07
CA THR A 124 16.13 -4.82 -9.93
C THR A 124 15.49 -4.10 -8.76
N ASN A 125 16.04 -4.26 -7.55
CA ASN A 125 15.50 -3.68 -6.31
C ASN A 125 14.09 -4.20 -6.00
N VAL A 126 13.92 -5.52 -6.08
CA VAL A 126 12.65 -6.21 -5.79
C VAL A 126 12.69 -6.68 -4.34
N ALA A 127 11.54 -6.67 -3.68
CA ALA A 127 11.35 -7.39 -2.42
C ALA A 127 10.10 -8.26 -2.55
N ILE A 128 10.26 -9.56 -2.31
CA ILE A 128 9.15 -10.51 -2.25
C ILE A 128 8.87 -10.79 -0.79
N VAL A 129 7.64 -10.54 -0.34
CA VAL A 129 7.20 -10.75 1.04
C VAL A 129 6.18 -11.87 1.06
N ASP A 130 6.52 -13.00 1.68
CA ASP A 130 5.58 -14.08 1.94
C ASP A 130 5.09 -14.01 3.38
N LEU A 131 3.83 -13.61 3.58
CA LEU A 131 3.20 -13.59 4.90
C LEU A 131 2.75 -15.00 5.27
N LEU A 132 3.11 -15.43 6.48
CA LEU A 132 2.70 -16.74 6.98
C LEU A 132 1.25 -16.70 7.46
N PRO A 133 0.43 -17.71 7.12
CA PRO A 133 -0.85 -17.90 7.78
C PRO A 133 -0.64 -18.18 9.28
N GLY A 134 -1.52 -17.66 10.12
CA GLY A 134 -1.45 -17.92 11.56
C GLY A 134 -1.45 -19.42 11.88
N GLY A 135 -0.62 -19.83 12.84
CA GLY A 135 -0.43 -21.23 13.23
C GLY A 135 0.60 -22.00 12.41
N PHE A 136 1.30 -21.33 11.49
CA PHE A 136 2.44 -21.87 10.77
C PHE A 136 3.72 -21.14 11.17
N GLU A 137 4.83 -21.85 11.06
CA GLU A 137 6.17 -21.38 11.41
C GLU A 137 7.11 -21.77 10.26
N VAL A 138 8.13 -20.94 10.00
CA VAL A 138 9.20 -21.35 9.08
C VAL A 138 10.07 -22.39 9.78
N VAL A 139 10.34 -23.50 9.12
CA VAL A 139 11.28 -24.51 9.64
C VAL A 139 12.70 -23.95 9.50
N ASP A 140 13.41 -23.73 10.60
CA ASP A 140 14.75 -23.10 10.61
C ASP A 140 15.75 -23.72 9.61
N SER A 141 15.71 -25.04 9.43
CA SER A 141 16.61 -25.73 8.51
C SER A 141 16.28 -25.55 7.03
N SER A 142 15.11 -25.01 6.70
CA SER A 142 14.63 -24.88 5.32
C SER A 142 15.15 -23.63 4.60
N ILE A 143 15.30 -22.53 5.32
CA ILE A 143 15.76 -21.25 4.79
C ILE A 143 16.43 -20.45 5.91
N HIS A 144 17.58 -19.86 5.61
CA HIS A 144 18.37 -19.12 6.61
C HIS A 144 18.42 -17.65 6.25
N THR A 145 18.28 -16.80 7.27
CA THR A 145 18.48 -15.35 7.14
C THR A 145 19.93 -15.06 6.76
N GLY A 146 20.13 -14.13 5.81
CA GLY A 146 21.45 -13.76 5.31
C GLY A 146 21.53 -13.76 3.79
N THR A 147 22.77 -13.74 3.28
CA THR A 147 23.05 -13.86 1.85
C THR A 147 22.56 -15.21 1.31
N CYS A 148 21.82 -15.20 0.22
CA CYS A 148 21.29 -16.42 -0.38
C CYS A 148 22.16 -16.87 -1.57
N ALA A 149 22.39 -18.18 -1.71
CA ALA A 149 23.05 -18.73 -2.89
C ALA A 149 22.08 -18.92 -4.08
N THR A 150 20.77 -18.74 -3.85
CA THR A 150 19.75 -18.85 -4.89
C THR A 150 19.92 -17.72 -5.89
N ARG A 151 20.10 -18.05 -7.17
CA ARG A 151 20.27 -17.06 -8.22
C ARG A 151 19.08 -16.10 -8.27
N GLY A 152 19.35 -14.80 -8.22
CA GLY A 152 18.33 -13.75 -8.25
C GLY A 152 17.74 -13.42 -6.88
N ILE A 153 18.33 -13.95 -5.80
CA ILE A 153 18.03 -13.55 -4.41
C ILE A 153 19.36 -13.18 -3.77
N ASP A 154 19.52 -11.91 -3.43
CA ASP A 154 20.71 -11.37 -2.79
C ASP A 154 20.67 -11.60 -1.27
N TYR A 155 19.48 -11.47 -0.66
CA TYR A 155 19.32 -11.58 0.79
C TYR A 155 17.96 -12.15 1.19
N VAL A 156 17.92 -12.89 2.29
CA VAL A 156 16.69 -13.37 2.91
C VAL A 156 16.60 -12.88 4.35
N ASP A 157 15.42 -12.41 4.75
CA ASP A 157 15.07 -12.09 6.13
C ASP A 157 13.88 -12.94 6.58
N VAL A 158 14.12 -13.90 7.48
CA VAL A 158 13.07 -14.72 8.09
C VAL A 158 12.64 -14.09 9.41
N ARG A 159 11.34 -13.87 9.57
CA ARG A 159 10.71 -13.35 10.79
C ARG A 159 9.62 -14.30 11.26
N GLU A 160 9.06 -14.00 12.43
CA GLU A 160 7.97 -14.78 13.03
C GLU A 160 6.74 -14.92 12.11
N ASP A 161 6.36 -13.85 11.40
CA ASP A 161 5.13 -13.78 10.61
C ASP A 161 5.35 -13.74 9.09
N ARG A 162 6.60 -13.73 8.63
CA ARG A 162 6.93 -13.57 7.20
C ARG A 162 8.34 -14.02 6.85
N ALA A 163 8.51 -14.39 5.58
CA ALA A 163 9.82 -14.45 4.92
C ALA A 163 9.92 -13.34 3.88
N VAL A 164 11.05 -12.63 3.85
CA VAL A 164 11.33 -11.58 2.87
C VAL A 164 12.55 -11.97 2.04
N PHE A 165 12.43 -11.86 0.73
CA PHE A 165 13.48 -12.16 -0.24
C PHE A 165 13.80 -10.89 -1.03
N PHE A 166 15.07 -10.52 -1.09
CA PHE A 166 15.58 -9.35 -1.81
C PHE A 166 16.41 -9.79 -3.01
#